data_AF-A0A447U9T2-F1
#
_entry.id   AF-A0A447U9T2-F1
#
_cell.length_a   1.000
_cell.length_b   1.000
_cell.length_c   1.000
_cell.angle_alpha   90.00
_cell.angle_beta   90.00
_cell.angle_gamma   90.00
#
_symmetry.space_group_name_H-M   'P 1'
#
loop_
_entity.id
_entity.type
_entity.pdbx_description
1 polymer ?
#
loop_
_entity_poly.entity_id
_entity_poly.type
_entity_poly.pdbx_seq_one_letter_code
_entity_poly.pdbx_strand_id
1 'polypeptide(L)'
;MKAKAILLASVLLVGCQTSQNTGNVQQHAQSLSAAGQGEAGKFTSQARWMDDGTSIAPDQDLWAFIGDELKMGIPENSRIREQKQKYLRNKSYLHDVTLRAEPYMYWIAGQVKKRNMPMELVLLPIVESAFDPHATSGANAAGIWQIIPSTGRNYGLKQTRNY
;
A
#
# COMPACT_ATOMS: atom_id res chain seq x y z
N MET A 1 59.33 41.36 9.17
CA MET A 1 59.24 41.65 7.71
C MET A 1 59.27 40.34 6.94
N LYS A 2 58.46 40.26 5.88
CA LYS A 2 58.51 39.36 4.69
C LYS A 2 57.29 38.44 4.49
N ALA A 3 56.34 39.06 3.78
CA ALA A 3 55.31 38.60 2.83
C ALA A 3 54.60 37.24 3.00
N LYS A 4 53.28 37.34 3.14
CA LYS A 4 52.26 36.32 2.85
C LYS A 4 51.99 36.30 1.35
N ALA A 5 51.95 35.12 0.73
CA ALA A 5 51.45 34.95 -0.63
C ALA A 5 49.92 34.74 -0.57
N ILE A 6 49.20 35.74 -1.05
CA ILE A 6 47.75 35.72 -1.30
C ILE A 6 47.59 35.39 -2.77
N LEU A 7 46.96 34.25 -3.10
CA LEU A 7 46.41 34.02 -4.44
C LEU A 7 44.90 34.27 -4.37
N LEU A 8 44.54 35.46 -4.85
CA LEU A 8 43.19 35.86 -5.24
C LEU A 8 42.82 35.15 -6.54
N ALA A 9 41.80 34.29 -6.51
CA ALA A 9 41.09 33.86 -7.70
C ALA A 9 39.66 34.40 -7.61
N SER A 10 39.44 35.49 -8.33
CA SER A 10 38.16 36.18 -8.47
C SER A 10 37.34 35.60 -9.62
N VAL A 11 36.07 35.32 -9.33
CA VAL A 11 34.87 35.53 -10.16
C VAL A 11 34.75 34.73 -11.47
N LEU A 12 33.71 33.90 -11.55
CA LEU A 12 32.61 34.07 -12.51
C LEU A 12 31.31 33.51 -11.88
N LEU A 13 30.36 34.42 -11.59
CA LEU A 13 28.98 34.08 -11.27
C LEU A 13 28.31 33.48 -12.51
N VAL A 14 27.74 32.30 -12.38
CA VAL A 14 26.63 31.85 -13.24
C VAL A 14 25.42 31.69 -12.34
N GLY A 15 24.54 32.68 -12.38
CA GLY A 15 23.21 32.59 -11.79
C GLY A 15 22.28 31.87 -12.75
N CYS A 16 21.70 30.75 -12.33
CA CYS A 16 20.46 30.26 -12.91
C CYS A 16 19.31 30.83 -12.08
N GLN A 17 18.76 31.95 -12.54
CA GLN A 17 17.52 32.51 -12.01
C GLN A 17 16.37 31.75 -12.68
N THR A 18 15.72 30.85 -11.93
CA THR A 18 14.51 30.18 -12.43
C THR A 18 13.32 31.13 -12.24
N SER A 19 12.64 31.42 -13.34
CA SER A 19 11.51 32.35 -13.40
C SER A 19 10.27 31.73 -12.75
N GLN A 20 9.64 32.44 -11.82
CA GLN A 20 8.30 32.09 -11.35
C GLN A 20 7.31 32.47 -12.44
N ASN A 21 6.89 31.48 -13.22
CA ASN A 21 5.65 31.56 -13.97
C ASN A 21 4.51 31.18 -13.03
N THR A 22 3.76 32.19 -12.59
CA THR A 22 2.45 32.06 -11.94
C THR A 22 1.47 31.44 -12.93
N GLY A 23 1.46 30.11 -12.98
CA GLY A 23 0.40 29.31 -13.57
C GLY A 23 -0.22 28.48 -12.44
N ASN A 24 -1.49 28.70 -12.19
CA ASN A 24 -2.33 28.03 -11.21
C ASN A 24 -2.01 26.52 -11.07
N VAL A 25 -1.22 26.13 -10.07
CA VAL A 25 -1.03 24.70 -9.74
C VAL A 25 -2.22 24.29 -8.90
N GLN A 26 -3.31 24.00 -9.60
CA GLN A 26 -4.44 23.24 -9.10
C GLN A 26 -3.85 21.96 -8.47
N GLN A 27 -3.98 21.83 -7.15
CA GLN A 27 -3.66 20.59 -6.45
C GLN A 27 -4.54 19.48 -7.03
N HIS A 28 -4.01 18.71 -7.96
CA HIS A 28 -4.65 17.50 -8.46
C HIS A 28 -4.46 16.39 -7.42
N ALA A 29 -5.14 16.53 -6.29
CA ALA A 29 -5.44 15.44 -5.36
C ALA A 29 -6.60 14.58 -5.93
N GLN A 30 -6.56 14.29 -7.23
CA GLN A 30 -7.65 13.68 -8.00
C GLN A 30 -7.11 12.66 -9.01
N SER A 31 -6.13 11.82 -8.64
CA SER A 31 -5.76 10.69 -9.50
C SER A 31 -5.75 9.32 -8.80
N LEU A 32 -6.36 9.21 -7.61
CA LEU A 32 -6.66 7.90 -7.01
C LEU A 32 -8.06 7.40 -7.40
N SER A 33 -9.00 8.29 -7.75
CA SER A 33 -10.35 7.88 -8.16
C SER A 33 -10.49 7.55 -9.65
N ALA A 34 -9.60 8.04 -10.51
CA ALA A 34 -9.69 7.84 -11.97
C ALA A 34 -9.07 6.52 -12.46
N ALA A 35 -8.13 5.94 -11.69
CA ALA A 35 -7.49 4.67 -12.07
C ALA A 35 -8.39 3.44 -11.83
N GLY A 36 -9.48 3.57 -11.07
CA GLY A 36 -10.39 2.46 -10.75
C GLY A 36 -11.57 2.26 -11.72
N GLN A 37 -11.84 3.21 -12.62
CA GLN A 37 -13.15 3.25 -13.30
C GLN A 37 -13.17 2.64 -14.71
N GLY A 38 -12.01 2.31 -15.30
CA GLY A 38 -11.95 1.85 -16.70
C GLY A 38 -11.70 0.36 -16.89
N GLU A 39 -10.77 -0.22 -16.12
CA GLU A 39 -10.24 -1.56 -16.43
C GLU A 39 -10.64 -2.63 -15.41
N ALA A 40 -10.86 -2.27 -14.15
CA ALA A 40 -11.31 -3.21 -13.11
C ALA A 40 -12.67 -3.84 -13.45
N GLY A 41 -13.58 -3.10 -14.11
CA GLY A 41 -14.89 -3.61 -14.52
C GLY A 41 -14.85 -4.71 -15.58
N LYS A 42 -13.74 -4.84 -16.33
CA LYS A 42 -13.63 -5.84 -17.40
C LYS A 42 -13.10 -7.19 -16.88
N PHE A 43 -12.31 -7.18 -15.82
CA PHE A 43 -11.77 -8.39 -15.17
C PHE A 43 -12.70 -9.00 -14.12
N THR A 44 -13.68 -8.25 -13.60
CA THR A 44 -14.59 -8.72 -12.54
C THR A 44 -15.78 -9.53 -13.05
N SER A 45 -16.10 -9.47 -14.35
CA SER A 45 -17.23 -10.21 -14.94
C SER A 45 -17.05 -11.74 -14.98
N GLN A 46 -15.90 -12.26 -14.54
CA GLN A 46 -15.55 -13.68 -14.69
C GLN A 46 -15.06 -14.35 -13.39
N ALA A 47 -15.19 -13.70 -12.24
CA ALA A 47 -14.98 -14.33 -10.94
C ALA A 47 -16.24 -15.10 -10.51
N ARG A 48 -16.43 -16.32 -11.06
CA ARG A 48 -17.54 -17.26 -10.76
C ARG A 48 -17.70 -17.60 -9.26
N TRP A 49 -16.75 -17.21 -8.40
CA TRP A 49 -16.79 -17.41 -6.95
C TRP A 49 -17.40 -16.24 -6.16
N MET A 50 -17.87 -15.17 -6.81
CA MET A 50 -18.46 -13.98 -6.17
C MET A 50 -19.99 -14.04 -5.99
N ASP A 51 -20.65 -15.12 -6.40
CA ASP A 51 -22.11 -15.28 -6.34
C ASP A 51 -22.59 -16.03 -5.07
N ASP A 52 -22.23 -15.52 -3.88
CA ASP A 52 -22.72 -16.07 -2.60
C ASP A 52 -23.49 -15.04 -1.74
N GLY A 53 -23.84 -13.90 -2.32
CA GLY A 53 -24.54 -12.81 -1.62
C GLY A 53 -23.65 -11.95 -0.71
N THR A 54 -22.33 -12.17 -0.69
CA THR A 54 -21.36 -11.33 0.06
C THR A 54 -20.63 -10.32 -0.83
N SER A 55 -21.11 -10.06 -2.05
CA SER A 55 -20.47 -9.12 -2.96
C SER A 55 -20.58 -7.69 -2.40
N ILE A 56 -19.43 -7.10 -2.08
CA ILE A 56 -19.29 -5.64 -2.09
C ILE A 56 -19.50 -5.28 -3.56
N ALA A 57 -20.55 -4.52 -3.86
CA ALA A 57 -20.91 -4.21 -5.23
C ALA A 57 -19.72 -3.53 -5.94
N PRO A 58 -19.42 -3.83 -7.21
CA PRO A 58 -18.28 -3.27 -7.94
C PRO A 58 -18.27 -1.74 -8.05
N ASP A 59 -19.37 -1.08 -7.69
CA ASP A 59 -19.56 0.37 -7.67
C ASP A 59 -19.30 1.01 -6.29
N GLN A 60 -19.13 0.23 -5.24
CA GLN A 60 -18.78 0.73 -3.91
C GLN A 60 -17.28 0.97 -3.80
N ASP A 61 -16.91 2.13 -3.24
CA ASP A 61 -15.54 2.43 -2.85
C ASP A 61 -15.11 1.45 -1.73
N LEU A 62 -14.37 0.42 -2.12
CA LEU A 62 -13.87 -0.63 -1.22
C LEU A 62 -13.07 -0.04 -0.05
N TRP A 63 -12.28 1.00 -0.30
CA TRP A 63 -11.44 1.62 0.72
C TRP A 63 -12.27 2.40 1.73
N ALA A 64 -13.31 3.10 1.27
CA ALA A 64 -14.29 3.73 2.17
C ALA A 64 -15.00 2.69 3.04
N PHE A 65 -15.48 1.58 2.43
CA PHE A 65 -16.11 0.49 3.18
C PHE A 65 -15.19 -0.13 4.24
N ILE A 66 -13.94 -0.44 3.87
CA ILE A 66 -12.95 -0.98 4.83
C ILE A 66 -12.74 0.02 5.96
N GLY A 67 -12.58 1.31 5.63
CA GLY A 67 -12.38 2.39 6.59
C GLY A 67 -13.51 2.53 7.60
N ASP A 68 -14.76 2.46 7.14
CA ASP A 68 -15.96 2.56 8.00
C ASP A 68 -16.10 1.36 8.96
N GLU A 69 -15.57 0.19 8.58
CA GLU A 69 -15.63 -1.03 9.40
C GLU A 69 -14.44 -1.21 10.36
N LEU A 70 -13.45 -0.30 10.36
CA LEU A 70 -12.36 -0.32 11.33
C LEU A 70 -12.86 0.10 12.71
N LYS A 71 -12.76 -0.79 13.69
CA LYS A 71 -13.29 -0.63 15.05
C LYS A 71 -12.20 -0.65 16.12
N MET A 72 -10.98 -1.04 15.76
CA MET A 72 -9.84 -1.09 16.68
C MET A 72 -9.43 0.33 17.11
N GLY A 73 -9.49 0.60 18.40
CA GLY A 73 -8.93 1.82 18.98
C GLY A 73 -7.41 1.87 18.79
N ILE A 74 -6.90 2.99 18.30
CA ILE A 74 -5.46 3.21 18.12
C ILE A 74 -4.89 3.81 19.40
N PRO A 75 -4.00 3.12 20.14
CA PRO A 75 -3.45 3.67 21.36
C PRO A 75 -2.42 4.78 21.07
N GLU A 76 -2.30 5.72 22.00
CA GLU A 76 -1.26 6.75 21.94
C GLU A 76 0.12 6.12 22.16
N ASN A 77 0.88 5.96 21.07
CA ASN A 77 2.18 5.30 21.08
C ASN A 77 3.13 5.98 20.09
N SER A 78 4.35 6.30 20.53
CA SER A 78 5.37 6.94 19.68
C SER A 78 5.75 6.10 18.46
N ARG A 79 5.85 4.78 18.61
CA ARG A 79 6.18 3.86 17.50
C ARG A 79 5.08 3.83 16.44
N ILE A 80 3.81 3.87 16.85
CA ILE A 80 2.67 3.94 15.91
C ILE A 80 2.71 5.26 15.14
N ARG A 81 2.93 6.39 15.82
CA ARG A 81 3.05 7.71 15.17
C ARG A 81 4.19 7.74 14.15
N GLU A 82 5.34 7.16 14.49
CA GLU A 82 6.48 7.08 13.59
C GLU A 82 6.18 6.25 12.34
N GLN A 83 5.58 5.06 12.49
CA GLN A 83 5.19 4.23 11.34
C GLN A 83 4.15 4.92 10.46
N LYS A 84 3.16 5.59 11.06
CA LYS A 84 2.20 6.41 10.32
C LYS A 84 2.93 7.45 9.46
N GLN A 85 3.87 8.19 10.03
CA GLN A 85 4.62 9.20 9.28
C GLN A 85 5.50 8.58 8.19
N LYS A 86 6.07 7.39 8.42
CA LYS A 86 6.83 6.66 7.40
C LYS A 86 5.96 6.34 6.18
N TYR A 87 4.75 5.82 6.38
CA TYR A 87 3.81 5.57 5.28
C TYR A 87 3.37 6.85 4.57
N LEU A 88 3.00 7.89 5.32
CA LEU A 88 2.54 9.16 4.73
C LEU A 88 3.62 9.88 3.90
N ARG A 89 4.90 9.75 4.29
CA ARG A 89 6.02 10.30 3.52
C ARG A 89 6.34 9.50 2.26
N ASN A 90 5.99 8.22 2.20
CA ASN A 90 6.32 7.32 1.11
C ASN A 90 5.08 7.00 0.26
N LYS A 91 4.60 8.01 -0.48
CA LYS A 91 3.39 7.89 -1.29
C LYS A 91 3.52 6.87 -2.43
N SER A 92 4.70 6.76 -3.04
CA SER A 92 4.95 5.76 -4.09
C SER A 92 4.82 4.34 -3.54
N TYR A 93 5.37 4.07 -2.35
CA TYR A 93 5.17 2.78 -1.70
C TYR A 93 3.69 2.45 -1.46
N LEU A 94 2.89 3.40 -0.97
CA LEU A 94 1.46 3.18 -0.76
C LEU A 94 0.72 2.91 -2.07
N HIS A 95 1.12 3.60 -3.15
CA HIS A 95 0.58 3.37 -4.49
C HIS A 95 0.90 1.94 -4.96
N ASP A 96 2.17 1.54 -4.90
CA ASP A 96 2.62 0.22 -5.37
C ASP A 96 1.98 -0.93 -4.57
N VAL A 97 1.84 -0.76 -3.25
CA VAL A 97 1.12 -1.73 -2.40
C VAL A 97 -0.34 -1.84 -2.80
N THR A 98 -0.99 -0.71 -3.07
CA THR A 98 -2.41 -0.70 -3.46
C THR A 98 -2.61 -1.43 -4.79
N LEU A 99 -1.72 -1.25 -5.76
CA LEU A 99 -1.76 -1.99 -7.03
C LEU A 99 -1.58 -3.50 -6.82
N ARG A 100 -0.64 -3.92 -5.96
CA ARG A 100 -0.46 -5.35 -5.64
C ARG A 100 -1.64 -5.94 -4.86
N ALA A 101 -2.36 -5.13 -4.08
CA ALA A 101 -3.51 -5.58 -3.31
C ALA A 101 -4.77 -5.80 -4.17
N GLU A 102 -4.91 -5.08 -5.30
CA GLU A 102 -6.09 -5.10 -6.18
C GLU A 102 -6.66 -6.51 -6.46
N PRO A 103 -5.87 -7.53 -6.89
CA PRO A 103 -6.40 -8.85 -7.19
C PRO A 103 -6.90 -9.65 -5.97
N TYR A 104 -6.57 -9.23 -4.75
CA TYR A 104 -6.87 -9.97 -3.51
C TYR A 104 -7.88 -9.26 -2.61
N MET A 105 -7.86 -7.92 -2.60
CA MET A 105 -8.49 -7.13 -1.55
C MET A 105 -10.00 -7.37 -1.41
N TYR A 106 -10.73 -7.41 -2.54
CA TYR A 106 -12.17 -7.67 -2.54
C TYR A 106 -12.50 -9.05 -1.95
N TRP A 107 -11.71 -10.07 -2.32
CA TRP A 107 -11.91 -11.42 -1.80
C TRP A 107 -11.62 -11.47 -0.30
N ILE A 108 -10.49 -10.91 0.15
CA ILE A 108 -10.11 -10.92 1.57
C ILE A 108 -11.17 -10.17 2.39
N ALA A 109 -11.59 -8.97 1.98
CA ALA A 109 -12.62 -8.19 2.67
C ALA A 109 -13.95 -8.96 2.75
N GLY A 110 -14.39 -9.57 1.65
CA GLY A 110 -15.58 -10.43 1.64
C GLY A 110 -15.45 -11.62 2.58
N GLN A 111 -14.29 -12.29 2.60
CA GLN A 111 -14.04 -13.44 3.47
C GLN A 111 -13.99 -13.06 4.96
N VAL A 112 -13.40 -11.92 5.29
CA VAL A 112 -13.34 -11.36 6.65
C VAL A 112 -14.75 -11.01 7.13
N LYS A 113 -15.53 -10.30 6.30
CA LYS A 113 -16.92 -9.96 6.57
C LYS A 113 -17.79 -11.21 6.77
N LYS A 114 -17.70 -12.18 5.84
CA LYS A 114 -18.45 -13.44 5.89
C LYS A 114 -18.21 -14.24 7.18
N ARG A 115 -16.99 -14.17 7.72
CA ARG A 115 -16.59 -14.87 8.95
C ARG A 115 -16.79 -14.03 10.21
N ASN A 116 -17.40 -12.85 10.10
CA ASN A 116 -17.55 -11.90 11.20
C ASN A 116 -16.22 -11.61 11.92
N MET A 117 -15.14 -11.49 11.14
CA MET A 117 -13.81 -11.18 11.64
C MET A 117 -13.54 -9.67 11.59
N PRO A 118 -12.59 -9.14 12.39
CA PRO A 118 -12.23 -7.72 12.37
C PRO A 118 -11.72 -7.28 10.99
N MET A 119 -12.25 -6.16 10.48
CA MET A 119 -11.92 -5.65 9.14
C MET A 119 -10.45 -5.23 9.00
N GLU A 120 -9.80 -4.89 10.12
CA GLU A 120 -8.38 -4.55 10.20
C GLU A 120 -7.47 -5.64 9.61
N LEU A 121 -7.90 -6.91 9.64
CA LEU A 121 -7.11 -8.03 9.11
C LEU A 121 -6.88 -7.93 7.60
N VAL A 122 -7.74 -7.22 6.87
CA VAL A 122 -7.57 -6.96 5.43
C VAL A 122 -6.26 -6.20 5.15
N LEU A 123 -5.81 -5.38 6.11
CA LEU A 123 -4.61 -4.55 5.97
C LEU A 123 -3.32 -5.29 6.37
N LEU A 124 -3.41 -6.46 7.02
CA LEU A 124 -2.26 -7.18 7.53
C LEU A 124 -1.23 -7.56 6.44
N PRO A 125 -1.63 -8.01 5.23
CA PRO A 125 -0.67 -8.32 4.17
C PRO A 125 0.22 -7.13 3.74
N ILE A 126 -0.19 -5.88 4.01
CA ILE A 126 0.62 -4.68 3.74
C ILE A 126 1.90 -4.71 4.58
N VAL A 127 1.79 -5.07 5.86
CA VAL A 127 2.93 -5.07 6.79
C VAL A 127 3.75 -6.35 6.69
N GLU A 128 3.14 -7.47 6.27
CA GLU A 128 3.82 -8.77 6.16
C GLU A 128 4.67 -8.88 4.90
N SER A 129 4.11 -8.59 3.72
CA SER A 129 4.83 -8.74 2.45
C SER A 129 4.58 -7.62 1.45
N ALA A 130 3.84 -6.59 1.86
CA ALA A 130 3.40 -5.55 0.94
C ALA A 130 2.54 -6.11 -0.21
N PHE A 131 1.74 -7.16 0.06
CA PHE A 131 0.95 -7.94 -0.91
C PHE A 131 1.76 -8.68 -1.99
N ASP A 132 3.04 -8.93 -1.78
CA ASP A 132 3.84 -9.78 -2.68
C ASP A 132 3.54 -11.28 -2.44
N PRO A 133 2.99 -12.01 -3.43
CA PRO A 133 2.71 -13.45 -3.33
C PRO A 133 3.96 -14.32 -3.39
N HIS A 134 5.10 -13.78 -3.83
CA HIS A 134 6.37 -14.49 -3.95
C HIS A 134 7.35 -14.18 -2.82
N ALA A 135 6.95 -13.33 -1.86
CA ALA A 135 7.79 -12.96 -0.73
C ALA A 135 8.21 -14.17 0.10
N THR A 136 9.49 -14.26 0.45
CA THR A 136 10.01 -15.25 1.39
C THR A 136 10.90 -14.59 2.43
N SER A 137 10.87 -15.08 3.67
CA SER A 137 11.74 -14.61 4.74
C SER A 137 12.85 -15.61 5.06
N GLY A 138 13.87 -15.17 5.80
CA GLY A 138 14.93 -16.06 6.28
C GLY A 138 14.44 -17.19 7.20
N ALA A 139 13.24 -17.05 7.79
CA ALA A 139 12.58 -18.10 8.56
C ALA A 139 11.65 -18.99 7.72
N ASN A 140 11.70 -18.87 6.39
CA ASN A 140 10.84 -19.56 5.42
C ASN A 140 9.34 -19.21 5.54
N ALA A 141 9.01 -18.01 6.02
CA ALA A 141 7.64 -17.49 5.90
C ALA A 141 7.35 -17.14 4.43
N ALA A 142 6.15 -17.43 3.92
CA ALA A 142 5.86 -17.34 2.47
C ALA A 142 4.61 -16.53 2.09
N GLY A 143 4.80 -15.77 0.99
CA GLY A 143 3.92 -14.83 0.27
C GLY A 143 3.07 -13.91 1.13
N ILE A 144 1.82 -13.64 0.72
CA ILE A 144 1.10 -12.42 1.17
C ILE A 144 0.86 -12.33 2.68
N TRP A 145 0.75 -13.47 3.34
CA TRP A 145 0.49 -13.57 4.77
C TRP A 145 1.74 -13.89 5.59
N GLN A 146 2.90 -14.11 4.95
CA GLN A 146 4.12 -14.58 5.61
C GLN A 146 3.87 -15.73 6.60
N ILE A 147 3.12 -16.74 6.16
CA ILE A 147 2.88 -17.93 7.00
C ILE A 147 4.07 -18.88 6.87
N ILE A 148 4.57 -19.37 8.01
CA ILE A 148 5.56 -20.44 8.04
C ILE A 148 4.86 -21.77 7.71
N PRO A 149 5.34 -22.55 6.71
CA PRO A 149 4.72 -23.79 6.27
C PRO A 149 4.41 -24.80 7.38
N SER A 150 5.32 -24.98 8.34
CA SER A 150 5.11 -25.88 9.48
C SER A 150 3.95 -25.43 10.37
N THR A 151 3.92 -24.14 10.71
CA THR A 151 2.83 -23.53 11.47
C THR A 151 1.51 -23.64 10.71
N GLY A 152 1.51 -23.32 9.41
CA GLY A 152 0.31 -23.42 8.57
C GLY A 152 -0.29 -24.83 8.57
N ARG A 153 0.54 -25.88 8.47
CA ARG A 153 0.07 -27.27 8.57
C ARG A 153 -0.58 -27.58 9.92
N ASN A 154 -0.01 -27.08 11.02
CA ASN A 154 -0.58 -27.27 12.36
C ASN A 154 -1.97 -26.64 12.49
N TYR A 155 -2.25 -25.57 11.73
CA TYR A 155 -3.56 -24.92 11.65
C TYR A 155 -4.46 -25.43 10.49
N GLY A 156 -4.08 -26.54 9.84
CA GLY A 156 -4.88 -27.18 8.80
C GLY A 156 -4.78 -26.56 7.41
N LEU A 157 -3.79 -25.69 7.16
CA LEU A 157 -3.54 -25.18 5.81
C LEU A 157 -2.96 -26.29 4.93
N LYS A 158 -3.58 -26.49 3.77
CA LYS A 158 -3.07 -27.39 2.73
C LYS A 158 -1.83 -26.78 2.10
N GLN A 159 -0.86 -27.62 1.76
CA GLN A 159 0.35 -27.24 1.04
C GLN A 159 0.24 -27.80 -0.37
N THR A 160 0.40 -26.95 -1.36
CA THR A 160 0.30 -27.27 -2.78
C THR A 160 1.55 -26.82 -3.51
N ARG A 161 1.75 -27.26 -4.75
CA ARG A 161 2.93 -26.86 -5.52
C ARG A 161 2.93 -25.38 -5.92
N ASN A 162 1.76 -24.74 -5.89
CA ASN A 162 1.58 -23.33 -6.24
C ASN A 162 1.44 -22.45 -5.00
N TYR A 163 1.43 -23.06 -3.80
CA TYR A 163 1.52 -22.45 -2.47
C TYR A 163 1.44 -23.53 -1.39
#